data_AF-B8JEP6-F1
#
_entry.id   AF-B8JEP6-F1
#
_cell.length_a   1.000
_cell.length_b   1.000
_cell.length_c   1.000
_cell.angle_alpha   90.00
_cell.angle_beta   90.00
_cell.angle_gamma   90.00
#
_symmetry.space_group_name_H-M   'P 1'
#
loop_
_entity.id
_entity.type
_entity.pdbx_description
1 polymer ?
#
loop_
_entity_poly.entity_id
_entity_poly.type
_entity_poly.pdbx_seq_one_letter_code
_entity_poly.pdbx_strand_id
1 'polypeptide(L)'
;MHPLTHARARLIAFGLAAVAPSLPAIAETGRAPPAAAARAPTAERDGSHDFDFEIGTWKTRVKRLKAPLTGSTTWLEYEGTTAVRKVWGGRANLVELDVTGPAGRIELLSLRLYNPEARQWSLSVASVRGGTLGPPAVGEFRNGRGEFYSMETMDGRSVLVRFVISDVTADSCRFEQAFSVDGGKTWEVNWVAVDTRTKDGAGSGAVR
;
A
#
# COMPACT_ATOMS: atom_id res chain seq x y z
N MET A 1 -1.33 45.93 33.32
CA MET A 1 0.05 46.38 33.56
C MET A 1 0.34 46.38 35.06
N HIS A 2 0.89 45.29 35.59
CA HIS A 2 2.05 45.21 36.50
C HIS A 2 2.11 43.78 37.09
N PRO A 3 3.31 43.17 37.17
CA PRO A 3 3.50 41.75 37.50
C PRO A 3 3.78 41.55 38.99
N LEU A 4 3.58 40.33 39.51
CA LEU A 4 4.14 39.92 40.80
C LEU A 4 4.88 38.60 40.65
N THR A 5 6.20 38.76 40.57
CA THR A 5 7.26 37.78 40.71
C THR A 5 7.23 37.17 42.11
N HIS A 6 7.29 35.85 42.24
CA HIS A 6 7.68 35.19 43.49
C HIS A 6 8.97 34.40 43.27
N ALA A 7 10.00 34.91 43.94
CA ALA A 7 11.31 34.32 44.11
C ALA A 7 11.38 33.57 45.44
N ARG A 8 12.49 32.83 45.58
CA ARG A 8 13.06 32.18 46.79
C ARG A 8 12.62 30.72 46.95
N ALA A 9 13.50 29.78 47.29
CA ALA A 9 14.64 29.91 48.18
C ALA A 9 15.84 29.02 47.78
N ARG A 10 17.03 29.55 48.05
CA ARG A 10 18.30 28.82 48.10
C ARG A 10 18.43 28.19 49.50
N LEU A 11 18.83 26.92 49.58
CA LEU A 11 19.45 26.37 50.78
C LEU A 11 20.94 26.18 50.53
N ILE A 12 21.74 26.77 51.42
CA ILE A 12 23.17 26.58 51.57
C ILE A 12 23.36 25.46 52.60
N ALA A 13 24.20 24.48 52.29
CA ALA A 13 24.81 23.62 53.29
C ALA A 13 26.32 23.56 53.05
N PHE A 14 27.06 23.95 54.08
CA PHE A 14 28.51 23.89 54.20
C PHE A 14 28.97 22.44 54.40
N GLY A 15 30.16 22.09 53.91
CA GLY A 15 30.97 21.08 54.59
C GLY A 15 32.03 20.36 53.76
N LEU A 16 33.27 20.64 54.16
CA LEU A 16 34.47 19.81 54.09
C LEU A 16 35.26 19.75 52.78
N ALA A 17 36.36 20.51 52.80
CA ALA A 17 37.53 20.33 51.95
C ALA A 17 38.30 19.08 52.39
N ALA A 18 38.49 18.14 51.46
CA ALA A 18 39.52 17.11 51.53
C ALA A 18 40.43 17.29 50.31
N VAL A 19 41.68 17.68 50.56
CA VAL A 19 42.74 17.77 49.55
C VAL A 19 43.26 16.36 49.29
N ALA A 20 43.04 15.85 48.08
CA ALA A 20 43.63 14.60 47.60
C ALA A 20 44.77 14.92 46.61
N PRO A 21 45.89 14.19 46.65
CA PRO A 21 47.05 14.44 45.80
C PRO A 21 46.76 14.09 44.34
N SER A 22 47.21 14.97 43.44
CA SER A 22 47.13 14.79 41.98
C SER A 22 48.11 13.70 41.52
N LEU A 23 47.58 12.59 41.02
CA LEU A 23 48.35 11.64 40.21
C LEU A 23 48.44 12.19 38.77
N PRO A 24 49.56 12.00 38.04
CA PRO A 24 49.64 12.38 36.65
C PRO A 24 48.71 11.48 35.82
N ALA A 25 47.73 12.09 35.17
CA ALA A 25 46.89 11.42 34.19
C ALA A 25 47.77 11.01 33.00
N ILE A 26 47.86 9.71 32.76
CA ILE A 26 48.33 9.17 31.49
C ILE A 26 47.31 9.66 30.45
N ALA A 27 47.78 10.46 29.48
CA ALA A 27 46.96 10.87 28.37
C ALA A 27 46.64 9.64 27.50
N GLU A 28 45.47 9.03 27.72
CA GLU A 28 44.86 8.18 26.72
C GLU A 28 44.54 9.06 25.51
N THR A 29 45.28 8.87 24.42
CA THR A 29 44.84 9.30 23.08
C THR A 29 43.52 8.62 22.77
N GLY A 30 42.42 9.26 23.17
CA GLY A 30 41.07 8.86 22.87
C GLY A 30 40.88 8.81 21.36
N ARG A 31 40.87 7.60 20.80
CA ARG A 31 40.40 7.38 19.43
C ARG A 31 38.94 7.80 19.40
N ALA A 32 38.63 8.87 18.69
CA ALA A 32 37.25 9.28 18.46
C ALA A 32 36.44 8.06 17.94
N PRO A 33 35.24 7.79 18.47
CA PRO A 33 34.39 6.76 17.92
C PRO A 33 34.19 7.04 16.43
N PRO A 34 34.23 6.02 15.54
CA PRO A 34 33.99 6.25 14.13
C PRO A 34 32.64 6.95 14.01
N ALA A 35 32.63 8.13 13.40
CA ALA A 35 31.42 8.85 13.08
C ALA A 35 30.49 7.85 12.38
N ALA A 36 29.36 7.55 13.00
CA ALA A 36 28.33 6.74 12.37
C ALA A 36 28.05 7.40 11.03
N ALA A 37 28.41 6.72 9.94
CA ALA A 37 28.15 7.21 8.60
C ALA A 37 26.65 7.50 8.55
N ALA A 38 26.30 8.79 8.48
CA ALA A 38 24.93 9.20 8.29
C ALA A 38 24.46 8.47 7.03
N ARG A 39 23.49 7.57 7.18
CA ARG A 39 22.85 6.92 6.04
C ARG A 39 22.44 8.06 5.12
N ALA A 40 22.97 8.04 3.90
CA ALA A 40 22.55 8.96 2.85
C ALA A 40 21.01 8.93 2.83
N PRO A 41 20.33 10.08 2.76
CA PRO A 41 18.88 10.09 2.67
C PRO A 41 18.51 9.21 1.48
N THR A 42 17.74 8.15 1.74
CA THR A 42 17.16 7.31 0.70
C THR A 42 16.44 8.27 -0.25
N ALA A 43 16.87 8.31 -1.52
CA ALA A 43 16.18 9.11 -2.52
C ALA A 43 14.68 8.83 -2.40
N GLU A 44 13.88 9.90 -2.28
CA GLU A 44 12.44 9.80 -2.19
C GLU A 44 11.97 9.00 -3.41
N ARG A 45 11.36 7.81 -3.20
CA ARG A 45 10.85 7.00 -4.31
C ARG A 45 9.75 7.79 -4.99
N ASP A 46 9.85 7.95 -6.31
CA ASP A 46 8.81 8.63 -7.09
C ASP A 46 7.51 7.81 -7.18
N GLY A 47 7.56 6.49 -6.97
CA GLY A 47 6.41 5.58 -7.00
C GLY A 47 6.12 4.96 -8.36
N SER A 48 6.88 5.31 -9.41
CA SER A 48 6.69 4.83 -10.79
C SER A 48 6.92 3.32 -10.97
N HIS A 49 7.50 2.65 -9.97
CA HIS A 49 7.80 1.22 -9.94
C HIS A 49 6.99 0.45 -8.89
N ASP A 50 5.94 1.05 -8.33
CA ASP A 50 5.21 0.46 -7.20
C ASP A 50 4.50 -0.86 -7.54
N PHE A 51 4.20 -1.12 -8.82
CA PHE A 51 3.56 -2.36 -9.28
C PHE A 51 4.53 -3.40 -9.85
N ASP A 52 5.85 -3.16 -9.82
CA ASP A 52 6.81 -4.09 -10.44
C ASP A 52 6.78 -5.49 -9.81
N PHE A 53 6.39 -5.58 -8.53
CA PHE A 53 6.27 -6.87 -7.84
C PHE A 53 5.24 -7.79 -8.50
N GLU A 54 4.19 -7.26 -9.12
CA GLU A 54 3.03 -8.00 -9.62
C GLU A 54 3.21 -8.47 -11.07
N ILE A 55 4.25 -8.02 -11.78
CA ILE A 55 4.48 -8.40 -13.17
C ILE A 55 4.65 -9.93 -13.30
N GLY A 56 3.92 -10.53 -14.23
CA GLY A 56 3.89 -11.97 -14.48
C GLY A 56 2.52 -12.59 -14.30
N THR A 57 2.48 -13.91 -14.12
CA THR A 57 1.26 -14.68 -13.93
C THR A 57 1.19 -15.22 -12.50
N TRP A 58 0.00 -15.15 -11.92
CA TRP A 58 -0.29 -15.50 -10.54
C TRP A 58 -1.49 -16.43 -10.49
N LYS A 59 -1.48 -17.37 -9.55
CA LYS A 59 -2.72 -18.04 -9.12
C LYS A 59 -3.42 -17.09 -8.18
N THR A 60 -4.73 -16.96 -8.32
CA THR A 60 -5.54 -16.10 -7.47
C THR A 60 -6.72 -16.86 -6.89
N ARG A 61 -7.06 -16.55 -5.64
CA ARG A 61 -8.31 -16.95 -5.01
C ARG A 61 -9.08 -15.70 -4.65
N VAL A 62 -10.33 -15.64 -5.07
CA VAL A 62 -11.20 -14.48 -4.91
C VAL A 62 -12.40 -14.86 -4.06
N LYS A 63 -12.72 -14.00 -3.10
CA LYS A 63 -14.03 -13.95 -2.43
C LYS A 63 -14.72 -12.65 -2.81
N ARG A 64 -15.95 -12.74 -3.32
CA ARG A 64 -16.79 -11.58 -3.65
C ARG A 64 -18.10 -11.64 -2.87
N LEU A 65 -18.49 -10.55 -2.24
CA LEU A 65 -19.74 -10.46 -1.50
C LEU A 65 -20.91 -10.42 -2.50
N LYS A 66 -21.92 -11.27 -2.27
CA LYS A 66 -23.13 -11.30 -3.09
C LYS A 66 -24.00 -10.10 -2.73
N ALA A 67 -24.39 -9.28 -3.70
CA ALA A 67 -25.23 -8.09 -3.50
C ALA A 67 -24.73 -7.14 -2.38
N PRO A 68 -23.57 -6.48 -2.56
CA PRO A 68 -23.05 -5.48 -1.61
C PRO A 68 -24.07 -4.36 -1.33
N LEU A 69 -23.95 -3.72 -0.16
CA LEU A 69 -24.81 -2.62 0.32
C LEU A 69 -26.27 -3.00 0.57
N THR A 70 -26.55 -4.29 0.71
CA THR A 70 -27.90 -4.82 1.04
C THR A 70 -27.96 -5.49 2.41
N GLY A 71 -26.85 -5.48 3.18
CA GLY A 71 -26.71 -6.24 4.43
C GLY A 71 -26.37 -7.72 4.22
N SER A 72 -25.97 -8.09 3.00
CA SER A 72 -25.57 -9.46 2.67
C SER A 72 -24.31 -9.87 3.44
N THR A 73 -24.28 -11.13 3.86
CA THR A 73 -23.11 -11.79 4.46
C THR A 73 -22.64 -12.99 3.64
N THR A 74 -23.23 -13.20 2.47
CA THR A 74 -22.95 -14.36 1.61
C THR A 74 -21.77 -14.07 0.68
N TRP A 75 -20.70 -14.84 0.82
CA TRP A 75 -19.52 -14.76 -0.03
C TRP A 75 -19.55 -15.82 -1.13
N LEU A 76 -19.19 -15.40 -2.34
CA LEU A 76 -18.98 -16.25 -3.51
C LEU A 76 -17.49 -16.44 -3.72
N GLU A 77 -17.05 -17.68 -3.92
CA GLU A 77 -15.65 -18.03 -4.06
C GLU A 77 -15.31 -18.40 -5.51
N TYR A 78 -14.12 -17.99 -5.95
CA TYR A 78 -13.59 -18.22 -7.28
C TYR A 78 -12.09 -18.48 -7.22
N GLU A 79 -11.56 -19.23 -8.18
CA GLU A 79 -10.13 -19.46 -8.35
C GLU A 79 -9.75 -19.34 -9.82
N GLY A 80 -8.51 -18.96 -10.09
CA GLY A 80 -8.00 -18.84 -11.46
C GLY A 80 -6.67 -18.12 -11.48
N THR A 81 -6.53 -17.18 -12.42
CA THR A 81 -5.26 -16.48 -12.65
C THR A 81 -5.42 -14.97 -12.76
N THR A 82 -4.38 -14.27 -12.29
CA THR A 82 -4.10 -12.88 -12.64
C THR A 82 -2.87 -12.83 -13.53
N ALA A 83 -2.95 -12.19 -14.69
CA ALA A 83 -1.81 -11.93 -15.56
C ALA A 83 -1.56 -10.43 -15.64
N VAL A 84 -0.32 -10.00 -15.36
CA VAL A 84 0.07 -8.59 -15.38
C VAL A 84 1.23 -8.40 -16.33
N ARG A 85 1.05 -7.51 -17.31
CA ARG A 85 2.08 -7.18 -18.31
C ARG A 85 2.38 -5.70 -18.33
N LYS A 86 3.65 -5.39 -18.64
CA LYS A 86 4.10 -4.01 -18.84
C LYS A 86 3.46 -3.40 -20.08
N VAL A 87 3.22 -2.09 -20.02
CA VAL A 87 2.85 -1.22 -21.14
C VAL A 87 3.89 -0.10 -21.20
N TRP A 88 4.32 0.26 -22.41
CA TRP A 88 5.36 1.29 -22.64
C TRP A 88 6.63 1.10 -21.81
N GLY A 89 7.12 -0.14 -21.71
CA GLY A 89 8.33 -0.46 -20.97
C GLY A 89 8.19 -0.40 -19.44
N GLY A 90 6.97 -0.35 -18.91
CA GLY A 90 6.70 -0.35 -17.45
C GLY A 90 6.15 0.96 -16.91
N ARG A 91 6.01 2.00 -17.75
CA ARG A 91 5.33 3.27 -17.38
C ARG A 91 3.83 3.12 -17.13
N ALA A 92 3.29 1.97 -17.52
CA ALA A 92 1.94 1.52 -17.25
C ALA A 92 1.95 -0.02 -17.18
N ASN A 93 0.88 -0.61 -16.66
CA ASN A 93 0.65 -2.04 -16.76
C ASN A 93 -0.81 -2.36 -17.05
N LEU A 94 -1.04 -3.54 -17.66
CA LEU A 94 -2.36 -4.10 -17.87
C LEU A 94 -2.46 -5.39 -17.05
N VAL A 95 -3.52 -5.47 -16.27
CA VAL A 95 -3.93 -6.66 -15.51
C VAL A 95 -5.08 -7.32 -16.26
N GLU A 96 -5.05 -8.64 -16.34
CA GLU A 96 -6.15 -9.49 -16.79
C GLU A 96 -6.43 -10.51 -15.67
N LEU A 97 -7.65 -10.49 -15.14
CA LEU A 97 -8.14 -11.42 -14.13
C LEU A 97 -9.11 -12.38 -14.80
N ASP A 98 -8.89 -13.67 -14.62
CA ASP A 98 -9.76 -14.73 -15.09
C ASP A 98 -9.93 -15.78 -14.00
N VAL A 99 -11.13 -15.83 -13.40
CA VAL A 99 -11.45 -16.73 -12.29
C VAL A 99 -12.79 -17.40 -12.49
N THR A 100 -12.90 -18.67 -12.08
CA THR A 100 -14.13 -19.46 -12.14
C THR A 100 -14.51 -19.98 -10.76
N GLY A 101 -15.81 -20.04 -10.50
CA GLY A 101 -16.38 -20.60 -9.27
C GLY A 101 -17.80 -21.11 -9.50
N PRO A 102 -18.49 -21.59 -8.45
CA PRO A 102 -19.84 -22.14 -8.56
C PRO A 102 -20.88 -21.16 -9.15
N ALA A 103 -20.66 -19.85 -8.99
CA ALA A 103 -21.52 -18.80 -9.51
C ALA A 103 -21.13 -18.32 -10.93
N GLY A 104 -20.24 -19.05 -11.61
CA GLY A 104 -19.78 -18.76 -12.97
C GLY A 104 -18.35 -18.21 -13.03
N ARG A 105 -18.04 -17.55 -14.15
CA ARG A 105 -16.71 -16.99 -14.45
C ARG A 105 -16.72 -15.46 -14.35
N ILE A 106 -15.64 -14.90 -13.83
CA ILE A 106 -15.36 -13.46 -13.77
C ILE A 106 -14.13 -13.18 -14.61
N GLU A 107 -14.29 -12.28 -15.59
CA GLU A 107 -13.22 -11.81 -16.46
C GLU A 107 -13.16 -10.28 -16.38
N LEU A 108 -12.07 -9.77 -15.82
CA LEU A 108 -11.82 -8.33 -15.65
C LEU A 108 -10.47 -7.96 -16.27
N LEU A 109 -10.35 -6.70 -16.65
CA LEU A 109 -9.07 -6.07 -16.93
C LEU A 109 -8.90 -4.84 -16.06
N SER A 110 -7.65 -4.47 -15.76
CA SER A 110 -7.32 -3.18 -15.15
C SER A 110 -6.16 -2.53 -15.89
N LEU A 111 -6.41 -1.36 -16.50
CA LEU A 111 -5.35 -0.51 -17.03
C LEU A 111 -4.85 0.39 -15.90
N ARG A 112 -3.56 0.29 -15.58
CA ARG A 112 -2.91 1.11 -14.55
C ARG A 112 -1.94 2.09 -15.18
N LEU A 113 -2.17 3.39 -14.95
CA LEU A 113 -1.35 4.48 -15.49
C LEU A 113 -0.72 5.26 -14.34
N TYR A 114 0.56 5.60 -14.49
CA TYR A 114 1.27 6.44 -13.54
C TYR A 114 1.28 7.90 -14.01
N ASN A 115 0.90 8.82 -13.12
CA ASN A 115 1.01 10.26 -13.31
C ASN A 115 2.29 10.75 -12.59
N PRO A 116 3.34 11.17 -13.31
CA PRO A 116 4.59 11.60 -12.71
C PRO A 116 4.51 12.97 -12.02
N GLU A 117 3.55 13.83 -12.39
CA GLU A 117 3.36 15.14 -11.75
C GLU A 117 2.71 14.98 -10.38
N ALA A 118 1.63 14.19 -10.31
CA ALA A 118 0.95 13.89 -9.05
C ALA A 118 1.64 12.81 -8.22
N ARG A 119 2.59 12.06 -8.81
CA ARG A 119 3.23 10.87 -8.23
C ARG A 119 2.23 9.79 -7.79
N GLN A 120 1.17 9.62 -8.59
CA GLN A 120 0.04 8.74 -8.27
C GLN A 120 -0.27 7.79 -9.43
N TRP A 121 -0.89 6.67 -9.09
CA TRP A 121 -1.44 5.73 -10.06
C TRP A 121 -2.95 5.90 -10.17
N SER A 122 -3.46 5.70 -11.39
CA SER A 122 -4.87 5.50 -11.67
C SER A 122 -5.11 4.07 -12.13
N LEU A 123 -6.15 3.43 -11.59
CA LEU A 123 -6.55 2.05 -11.88
C LEU A 123 -7.95 2.09 -12.51
N SER A 124 -8.04 1.88 -13.82
CA SER A 124 -9.33 1.82 -14.52
C SER A 124 -9.68 0.37 -14.84
N VAL A 125 -10.76 -0.12 -14.24
CA VAL A 125 -11.22 -1.51 -14.39
C VAL A 125 -12.29 -1.59 -15.48
N ALA A 126 -12.28 -2.66 -16.28
CA ALA A 126 -13.39 -3.05 -17.13
C ALA A 126 -13.73 -4.54 -16.92
N SER A 127 -14.98 -4.90 -17.22
CA SER A 127 -15.39 -6.30 -17.33
C SER A 127 -15.71 -6.64 -18.77
N VAL A 128 -15.51 -7.90 -19.17
CA VAL A 128 -15.84 -8.37 -20.53
C VAL A 128 -17.31 -8.13 -20.90
N ARG A 129 -18.20 -8.10 -19.89
CA ARG A 129 -19.64 -7.85 -20.08
C ARG A 129 -20.00 -6.37 -20.17
N GLY A 130 -19.17 -5.49 -19.60
CA GLY A 130 -19.44 -4.04 -19.56
C GLY A 130 -18.92 -3.30 -20.79
N GLY A 131 -17.80 -3.74 -21.37
CA GLY A 131 -17.25 -3.16 -22.60
C GLY A 131 -16.69 -1.73 -22.47
N THR A 132 -16.61 -1.17 -21.26
CA THR A 132 -16.12 0.19 -20.98
C THR A 132 -15.19 0.19 -19.77
N LEU A 133 -14.25 1.14 -19.74
CA LEU A 133 -13.44 1.43 -18.56
C LEU A 133 -14.27 2.23 -17.55
N GLY A 134 -14.30 1.77 -16.31
CA GLY A 134 -14.91 2.50 -15.19
C GLY A 134 -14.08 3.72 -14.76
N PRO A 135 -14.65 4.56 -13.88
CA PRO A 135 -13.92 5.67 -13.27
C PRO A 135 -12.61 5.18 -12.63
N PRO A 136 -11.49 5.88 -12.81
CA PRO A 136 -10.22 5.46 -12.24
C PRO A 136 -10.24 5.55 -10.71
N ALA A 137 -9.80 4.49 -10.03
CA ALA A 137 -9.38 4.61 -8.64
C ALA A 137 -7.97 5.21 -8.60
N VAL A 138 -7.79 6.33 -7.88
CA VAL A 138 -6.54 7.08 -7.83
C VAL A 138 -5.90 6.96 -6.45
N GLY A 139 -4.57 6.82 -6.41
CA GLY A 139 -3.84 6.65 -5.17
C GLY A 139 -2.36 6.33 -5.36
N GLU A 140 -1.74 5.86 -4.30
CA GLU A 140 -0.29 5.62 -4.23
C GLU A 140 0.05 4.56 -3.19
N PHE A 141 1.29 4.06 -3.22
CA PHE A 141 1.80 3.21 -2.16
C PHE A 141 2.49 4.04 -1.09
N ARG A 142 2.18 3.74 0.18
CA ARG A 142 2.89 4.24 1.35
C ARG A 142 3.26 3.08 2.25
N ASN A 143 4.54 2.95 2.61
CA ASN A 143 5.04 1.90 3.50
C ASN A 143 4.63 0.47 3.08
N GLY A 144 4.69 0.18 1.78
CA GLY A 144 4.35 -1.15 1.22
C GLY A 144 2.86 -1.45 1.10
N ARG A 145 1.99 -0.46 1.38
CA ARG A 145 0.53 -0.57 1.24
C ARG A 145 0.04 0.42 0.20
N GLY A 146 -0.67 -0.09 -0.81
CA GLY A 146 -1.35 0.72 -1.82
C GLY A 146 -2.78 1.02 -1.39
N GLU A 147 -3.21 2.27 -1.48
CA GLU A 147 -4.62 2.64 -1.28
C GLU A 147 -5.08 3.54 -2.42
N PHE A 148 -6.19 3.16 -3.04
CA PHE A 148 -6.75 3.83 -4.21
C PHE A 148 -8.24 4.08 -3.99
N TYR A 149 -8.71 5.23 -4.45
CA TYR A 149 -10.08 5.68 -4.20
C TYR A 149 -10.76 6.16 -5.49
N SER A 150 -12.02 5.79 -5.67
CA SER A 150 -12.90 6.30 -6.74
C SER A 150 -14.27 6.65 -6.16
N MET A 151 -14.95 7.60 -6.81
CA MET A 151 -16.38 7.82 -6.63
C MET A 151 -17.12 7.17 -7.79
N GLU A 152 -18.05 6.27 -7.47
CA GLU A 152 -18.80 5.50 -8.46
C GLU A 152 -20.30 5.65 -8.24
N THR A 153 -21.09 5.41 -9.29
CA THR A 153 -22.55 5.42 -9.21
C THR A 153 -23.06 3.98 -9.25
N MET A 154 -23.72 3.54 -8.19
CA MET A 154 -24.37 2.23 -8.10
C MET A 154 -25.85 2.39 -7.78
N ASP A 155 -26.72 1.89 -8.66
CA ASP A 155 -28.18 2.02 -8.54
C ASP A 155 -28.63 3.48 -8.29
N GLY A 156 -28.00 4.43 -8.99
CA GLY A 156 -28.27 5.87 -8.86
C GLY A 156 -27.71 6.54 -7.60
N ARG A 157 -26.95 5.81 -6.77
CA ARG A 157 -26.34 6.33 -5.54
C ARG A 157 -24.83 6.50 -5.72
N SER A 158 -24.30 7.59 -5.20
CA SER A 158 -22.84 7.78 -5.10
C SER A 158 -22.27 6.86 -4.02
N VAL A 159 -21.28 6.06 -4.40
CA VAL A 159 -20.56 5.14 -3.55
C VAL A 159 -19.08 5.49 -3.60
N LEU A 160 -18.47 5.69 -2.44
CA LEU A 160 -17.02 5.79 -2.32
C LEU A 160 -16.46 4.37 -2.32
N VAL A 161 -15.57 4.09 -3.26
CA VAL A 161 -14.88 2.81 -3.40
C VAL A 161 -13.44 2.98 -2.93
N ARG A 162 -12.96 2.03 -2.13
CA ARG A 162 -11.55 1.92 -1.74
C ARG A 162 -11.01 0.59 -2.20
N PHE A 163 -9.90 0.63 -2.92
CA PHE A 163 -9.11 -0.53 -3.28
C PHE A 163 -7.77 -0.51 -2.54
N VAL A 164 -7.46 -1.60 -1.87
CA VAL A 164 -6.29 -1.76 -1.01
C VAL A 164 -5.42 -2.88 -1.55
N ILE A 165 -4.12 -2.64 -1.56
CA ILE A 165 -3.08 -3.62 -1.84
C ILE A 165 -2.20 -3.73 -0.60
N SER A 166 -2.11 -4.93 -0.02
CA SER A 166 -1.37 -5.19 1.21
C SER A 166 -0.65 -6.53 1.18
N ASP A 167 0.15 -6.77 2.22
CA ASP A 167 0.81 -8.07 2.46
C ASP A 167 1.65 -8.54 1.27
N VAL A 168 2.29 -7.57 0.62
CA VAL A 168 3.12 -7.79 -0.56
C VAL A 168 4.43 -8.45 -0.14
N THR A 169 4.68 -9.64 -0.69
CA THR A 169 5.94 -10.37 -0.59
C THR A 169 6.45 -10.68 -1.99
N ALA A 170 7.58 -11.39 -2.10
CA ALA A 170 8.07 -11.85 -3.40
C ALA A 170 7.06 -12.77 -4.13
N ASP A 171 6.27 -13.53 -3.37
CA ASP A 171 5.47 -14.65 -3.87
C ASP A 171 3.98 -14.54 -3.54
N SER A 172 3.55 -13.48 -2.85
CA SER A 172 2.14 -13.24 -2.51
C SER A 172 1.78 -11.77 -2.43
N CYS A 173 0.51 -11.45 -2.68
CA CYS A 173 -0.07 -10.16 -2.33
C CYS A 173 -1.58 -10.31 -2.08
N ARG A 174 -2.15 -9.37 -1.33
CA ARG A 174 -3.57 -9.33 -1.01
C ARG A 174 -4.20 -8.06 -1.56
N PHE A 175 -5.36 -8.22 -2.19
CA PHE A 175 -6.19 -7.14 -2.69
C PHE A 175 -7.53 -7.13 -1.97
N GLU A 176 -8.04 -5.94 -1.65
CA GLU A 176 -9.33 -5.77 -1.01
C GLU A 176 -10.08 -4.58 -1.61
N GLN A 177 -11.37 -4.76 -1.90
CA GLN A 177 -12.27 -3.67 -2.23
C GLN A 177 -13.30 -3.50 -1.12
N ALA A 178 -13.56 -2.25 -0.76
CA ALA A 178 -14.63 -1.88 0.15
C ALA A 178 -15.47 -0.72 -0.40
N PHE A 179 -16.76 -0.73 -0.07
CA PHE A 179 -17.71 0.31 -0.41
C PHE A 179 -18.10 1.11 0.82
N SER A 180 -18.36 2.39 0.61
CA SER A 180 -18.85 3.32 1.62
C SER A 180 -19.96 4.18 1.02
N VAL A 181 -21.05 4.34 1.76
CA VAL A 181 -22.18 5.23 1.41
C VAL A 181 -22.28 6.46 2.32
N ASP A 182 -21.35 6.63 3.27
CA ASP A 182 -21.38 7.70 4.29
C ASP A 182 -20.12 8.58 4.28
N GLY A 183 -19.41 8.59 3.15
CA GLY A 183 -18.18 9.38 2.97
C GLY A 183 -16.94 8.78 3.63
N GLY A 184 -16.92 7.48 3.87
CA GLY A 184 -15.76 6.72 4.34
C GLY A 184 -15.73 6.56 5.87
N LYS A 185 -16.85 6.82 6.56
CA LYS A 185 -16.95 6.61 8.01
C LYS A 185 -17.12 5.13 8.32
N THR A 186 -17.87 4.42 7.49
CA THR A 186 -18.01 2.96 7.53
C THR A 186 -17.66 2.34 6.19
N TRP A 187 -17.17 1.09 6.22
CA TRP A 187 -16.70 0.38 5.03
C TRP A 187 -17.23 -1.04 5.03
N GLU A 188 -17.86 -1.45 3.92
CA GLU A 188 -18.26 -2.83 3.67
C GLU A 188 -17.29 -3.47 2.69
N VAL A 189 -16.43 -4.36 3.17
CA VAL A 189 -15.55 -5.17 2.32
C VAL A 189 -16.41 -6.07 1.47
N ASN A 190 -16.25 -5.97 0.14
CA ASN A 190 -17.06 -6.69 -0.83
C ASN A 190 -16.24 -7.52 -1.83
N TRP A 191 -14.92 -7.39 -1.79
CA TRP A 191 -14.00 -8.21 -2.58
C TRP A 191 -12.70 -8.44 -1.81
N VAL A 192 -12.21 -9.67 -1.84
CA VAL A 192 -10.86 -10.03 -1.38
C VAL A 192 -10.24 -10.94 -2.42
N ALA A 193 -9.05 -10.62 -2.90
CA ALA A 193 -8.24 -11.52 -3.71
C ALA A 193 -6.89 -11.77 -3.02
N VAL A 194 -6.42 -13.01 -3.09
CA VAL A 194 -5.07 -13.38 -2.66
C VAL A 194 -4.36 -14.02 -3.83
N ASP A 195 -3.30 -13.37 -4.28
CA ASP A 195 -2.49 -13.84 -5.38
C ASP A 195 -1.25 -14.55 -4.83
N THR A 196 -0.87 -15.64 -5.50
CA THR A 196 0.33 -16.42 -5.19
C THR A 196 1.09 -16.70 -6.48
N ARG A 197 2.40 -16.42 -6.49
CA ARG A 197 3.22 -16.56 -7.70
C ARG A 197 3.24 -18.02 -8.14
N THR A 198 3.09 -18.26 -9.45
CA THR A 198 3.31 -19.60 -10.00
C THR A 198 4.81 -19.88 -10.05
N LYS A 199 5.27 -20.99 -9.47
CA LYS A 199 6.68 -21.39 -9.52
C LYS A 199 7.15 -21.80 -10.92
N ASP A 200 6.22 -21.99 -11.85
CA ASP A 200 6.50 -22.44 -13.21
C ASP A 200 6.59 -21.24 -14.16
N GLY A 201 7.73 -20.54 -14.10
CA GLY A 201 8.10 -19.57 -15.10
C GLY A 201 8.59 -20.27 -16.37
N ALA A 202 7.70 -20.63 -17.29
CA ALA A 202 8.00 -20.77 -18.72
C ALA A 202 6.73 -21.06 -19.55
N GLY A 203 6.32 -20.08 -20.37
CA GLY A 203 5.72 -20.34 -21.68
C GLY A 203 4.29 -20.88 -21.73
N SER A 204 3.33 -19.98 -21.92
CA SER A 204 2.22 -20.18 -22.85
C SER A 204 1.56 -18.84 -23.19
N GLY A 205 2.37 -17.88 -23.65
CA GLY A 205 1.88 -16.77 -24.45
C GLY A 205 1.56 -17.30 -25.85
N ALA A 206 0.47 -18.04 -26.00
CA ALA A 206 -0.14 -18.28 -27.30
C ALA A 206 -1.24 -17.24 -27.46
N VAL A 207 -0.84 -16.03 -27.87
CA VAL A 207 -1.75 -15.12 -28.55
C VAL A 207 -1.96 -15.71 -29.94
N ARG A 208 -3.19 -16.13 -30.22
CA ARG A 208 -3.67 -16.27 -31.61
C ARG A 208 -4.29 -14.96 -32.03
#